data_AF-A0A7X3RW05-F1
#
_entry.id   AF-A0A7X3RW05-F1
#
_cell.length_a   1.000
_cell.length_b   1.000
_cell.length_c   1.000
_cell.angle_alpha   90.00
_cell.angle_beta   90.00
_cell.angle_gamma   90.00
#
_symmetry.space_group_name_H-M   'P 1'
#
loop_
_entity.id
_entity.type
_entity.pdbx_description
1 polymer ?
#
loop_
_entity_poly.entity_id
_entity_poly.type
_entity_poly.pdbx_seq_one_letter_code
_entity_poly.pdbx_strand_id
1 'polypeptide(L)'
;LEAAFLIRRISRVDRNAKKFKREHKFKVYLTNASMYSAFFGILDKNNTTVLGKLAETAVFSHFFHLAEYSEKPYYARWRNGEVDMVTMSSPGINPIAAIEIKWSDRPLKDPSEIKGLLDFAEKNKLADLGSLICCTLSKFDFHQYGKKKILFFPTSFFCFILGQSLNSREFKEGLVKFHDSK
;
A
#
# COMPACT_ATOMS: atom_id res chain seq x y z
N LEU A 1 -22.20 10.13 1.36
CA LEU A 1 -21.05 9.47 0.70
C LEU A 1 -20.63 8.19 1.42
N GLU A 2 -20.23 8.22 2.70
CA GLU A 2 -19.88 6.98 3.43
C GLU A 2 -21.10 6.08 3.66
N ALA A 3 -22.25 6.66 4.02
CA ALA A 3 -23.54 5.95 4.12
C ALA A 3 -24.05 5.39 2.78
N ALA A 4 -23.48 5.86 1.65
CA ALA A 4 -23.78 5.37 0.31
C ALA A 4 -22.71 4.37 -0.20
N PHE A 5 -21.75 3.98 0.65
CA PHE A 5 -20.64 3.08 0.32
C PHE A 5 -19.74 3.56 -0.84
N LEU A 6 -19.70 4.88 -1.07
CA LEU A 6 -18.91 5.48 -2.17
C LEU A 6 -17.50 5.87 -1.74
N ILE A 7 -17.27 6.02 -0.43
CA ILE A 7 -15.98 6.35 0.13
C ILE A 7 -15.62 5.41 1.28
N ARG A 8 -14.32 5.21 1.49
CA ARG A 8 -13.77 4.47 2.62
C ARG A 8 -12.77 5.34 3.38
N ARG A 9 -12.88 5.32 4.71
CA ARG A 9 -11.89 5.92 5.61
C ARG A 9 -10.82 4.90 5.96
N ILE A 10 -9.56 5.32 5.91
CA ILE A 10 -8.39 4.53 6.29
C ILE A 10 -7.73 5.17 7.48
N SER A 11 -7.62 4.38 8.54
CA SER A 11 -7.02 4.79 9.79
C SER A 11 -5.50 4.86 9.70
N ARG A 12 -4.93 5.72 10.53
CA ARG A 12 -3.51 5.97 10.65
C ARG A 12 -2.88 5.09 11.72
N VAL A 13 -1.66 4.63 11.45
CA VAL A 13 -0.71 4.17 12.46
C VAL A 13 0.47 5.13 12.61
N ASP A 14 1.11 5.12 13.78
CA ASP A 14 2.33 5.88 14.03
C ASP A 14 3.57 5.19 13.44
N ARG A 15 4.75 5.77 13.69
CA ARG A 15 6.03 5.21 13.22
C ARG A 15 6.31 3.79 13.78
N ASN A 16 5.68 3.42 14.90
CA ASN A 16 5.83 2.13 15.57
C ASN A 16 4.69 1.17 15.21
N ALA A 17 3.95 1.43 14.14
CA ALA A 17 2.78 0.66 13.71
C ALA A 17 1.64 0.60 14.74
N LYS A 18 1.62 1.53 15.72
CA LYS A 18 0.60 1.59 16.76
C LYS A 18 -0.56 2.47 16.34
N LYS A 19 -1.76 2.04 16.71
CA LYS A 19 -2.99 2.84 16.57
C LYS A 19 -3.04 3.95 17.61
N PHE A 20 -3.72 5.02 17.24
CA PHE A 20 -4.06 6.09 18.16
C PHE A 20 -5.34 5.75 18.93
N LYS A 21 -5.37 6.04 20.24
CA LYS A 21 -6.59 5.89 21.06
C LYS A 21 -7.72 6.83 20.59
N ARG A 22 -7.35 7.98 20.03
CA ARG A 22 -8.25 8.95 19.41
C ARG A 22 -7.66 9.35 18.07
N GLU A 23 -8.41 9.08 17.01
CA GLU A 23 -7.98 9.35 15.64
C GLU A 23 -8.47 10.73 15.18
N HIS A 24 -7.53 11.64 14.92
CA HIS A 24 -7.80 12.99 14.40
C HIS A 24 -7.44 13.16 12.93
N LYS A 25 -6.78 12.16 12.32
CA LYS A 25 -6.33 12.19 10.93
C LYS A 25 -6.56 10.84 10.28
N PHE A 26 -7.20 10.83 9.13
CA PHE A 26 -7.46 9.65 8.31
C PHE A 26 -7.32 10.02 6.83
N LYS A 27 -7.03 9.03 5.99
CA LYS A 27 -7.15 9.18 4.53
C LYS A 27 -8.55 8.76 4.09
N VAL A 28 -9.07 9.41 3.06
CA VAL A 28 -10.38 9.10 2.45
C VAL A 28 -10.14 8.71 1.00
N TYR A 29 -10.70 7.57 0.60
CA TYR A 29 -10.61 7.07 -0.77
C TYR A 29 -12.01 6.85 -1.33
N LEU A 30 -12.15 6.95 -2.65
CA LEU A 30 -13.30 6.37 -3.35
C LEU A 30 -13.25 4.85 -3.20
N THR A 31 -14.40 4.19 -3.16
CA THR A 31 -14.43 2.72 -3.05
C THR A 31 -13.91 2.02 -4.30
N ASN A 32 -13.90 2.69 -5.45
CA ASN A 32 -13.22 2.25 -6.67
C ASN A 32 -12.63 3.45 -7.42
N ALA A 33 -11.43 3.31 -8.00
CA ALA A 33 -10.79 4.34 -8.80
C ALA A 33 -11.61 4.73 -10.06
N SER A 34 -12.41 3.80 -10.61
CA SER A 34 -13.28 4.06 -11.78
C SER A 34 -14.36 5.11 -11.51
N MET A 35 -14.76 5.29 -10.25
CA MET A 35 -15.77 6.28 -9.87
C MET A 35 -15.29 7.71 -10.04
N TYR A 36 -13.98 7.94 -10.14
CA TYR A 36 -13.44 9.28 -10.31
C TYR A 36 -14.01 9.97 -11.53
N SER A 37 -14.07 9.30 -12.68
CA SER A 37 -14.57 9.91 -13.91
C SER A 37 -16.07 10.23 -13.85
N ALA A 38 -16.85 9.44 -13.10
CA ALA A 38 -18.26 9.71 -12.87
C ALA A 38 -18.49 10.99 -12.06
N PHE A 39 -17.60 11.31 -11.12
CA PHE A 39 -17.73 12.52 -10.29
C PHE A 39 -17.02 13.75 -10.86
N PHE A 40 -15.90 13.55 -11.55
CA PHE A 40 -14.96 14.63 -11.90
C PHE A 40 -14.68 14.76 -13.40
N GLY A 41 -15.28 13.91 -14.25
CA GLY A 41 -15.14 13.97 -15.71
C GLY A 41 -13.89 13.26 -16.26
N ILE A 42 -13.54 13.57 -17.51
CA ILE A 42 -12.45 12.90 -18.24
C ILE A 42 -11.10 13.19 -17.59
N LEU A 43 -10.30 12.15 -17.40
CA LEU A 43 -8.98 12.24 -16.81
C LEU A 43 -7.95 12.75 -17.84
N ASP A 44 -7.22 13.81 -17.47
CA ASP A 44 -6.03 14.22 -18.22
C ASP A 44 -4.85 13.28 -17.91
N LYS A 45 -4.34 12.60 -18.93
CA LYS A 45 -3.17 11.71 -18.84
C LYS A 45 -1.89 12.42 -18.39
N ASN A 46 -1.81 13.74 -18.55
CA ASN A 46 -0.66 14.52 -18.12
C ASN A 46 -0.75 14.94 -16.65
N ASN A 47 -1.92 14.78 -16.02
CA ASN A 47 -2.11 15.07 -14.60
C ASN A 47 -1.60 13.91 -13.72
N THR A 48 -0.28 13.79 -13.65
CA THR A 48 0.43 12.75 -12.89
C THR A 48 0.09 12.76 -11.39
N THR A 49 -0.29 13.92 -10.84
CA THR A 49 -0.69 14.03 -9.43
C THR A 49 -2.02 13.33 -9.17
N VAL A 50 -3.03 13.54 -10.02
CA VAL A 50 -4.32 12.85 -9.90
C VAL A 50 -4.15 11.36 -10.22
N LEU A 51 -3.40 11.03 -11.26
CA LEU A 51 -3.08 9.65 -11.60
C LEU A 51 -2.41 8.89 -10.44
N GLY A 52 -1.48 9.53 -9.73
CA GLY A 52 -0.87 8.97 -8.51
C GLY A 52 -1.89 8.63 -7.43
N LYS A 53 -2.81 9.56 -7.15
CA LYS A 53 -3.89 9.32 -6.16
C LYS A 53 -4.85 8.22 -6.62
N LEU A 54 -5.12 8.11 -7.92
CA LEU A 54 -5.95 7.05 -8.48
C LEU A 54 -5.25 5.70 -8.46
N ALA A 55 -3.95 5.66 -8.69
CA ALA A 55 -3.12 4.47 -8.54
C ALA A 55 -3.15 3.97 -7.08
N GLU A 56 -2.97 4.88 -6.12
CA GLU A 56 -3.12 4.58 -4.69
C GLU A 56 -4.54 4.06 -4.39
N THR A 57 -5.58 4.74 -4.87
CA THR A 57 -6.99 4.34 -4.70
C THR A 57 -7.27 2.95 -5.30
N ALA A 58 -6.72 2.63 -6.47
CA ALA A 58 -6.91 1.34 -7.12
C ALA A 58 -6.35 0.20 -6.25
N VAL A 59 -5.14 0.36 -5.72
CA VAL A 59 -4.53 -0.62 -4.80
C VAL A 59 -5.37 -0.77 -3.54
N PHE A 60 -5.75 0.35 -2.90
CA PHE A 60 -6.59 0.32 -1.70
C PHE A 60 -7.96 -0.34 -1.91
N SER A 61 -8.57 -0.13 -3.07
CA SER A 61 -9.90 -0.68 -3.39
C SER A 61 -9.96 -2.21 -3.31
N HIS A 62 -8.86 -2.90 -3.66
CA HIS A 62 -8.78 -4.36 -3.53
C HIS A 62 -8.96 -4.85 -2.09
N PHE A 63 -8.53 -4.06 -1.11
CA PHE A 63 -8.68 -4.40 0.31
C PHE A 63 -10.04 -4.02 0.90
N PHE A 64 -10.81 -3.15 0.24
CA PHE A 64 -12.10 -2.70 0.77
C PHE A 64 -13.19 -3.78 0.70
N HIS A 65 -13.01 -4.75 -0.19
CA HIS A 65 -13.94 -5.85 -0.43
C HIS A 65 -13.63 -7.10 0.41
N LEU A 66 -12.53 -7.11 1.16
CA LEU A 66 -12.21 -8.19 2.09
C LEU A 66 -13.16 -8.11 3.29
N ALA A 67 -14.12 -9.04 3.33
CA ALA A 67 -15.13 -9.12 4.39
C ALA A 67 -14.55 -9.45 5.78
N GLU A 68 -13.35 -10.05 5.83
CA GLU A 68 -12.70 -10.47 7.08
C GLU A 68 -11.76 -9.41 7.65
N TYR A 69 -11.98 -9.10 8.93
CA TYR A 69 -11.45 -7.95 9.66
C TYR A 69 -9.94 -8.00 9.99
N SER A 70 -9.23 -9.10 9.68
CA SER A 70 -7.85 -9.34 10.13
C SER A 70 -6.79 -8.55 9.35
N GLU A 71 -6.98 -8.35 8.05
CA GLU A 71 -5.98 -7.71 7.15
C GLU A 71 -6.38 -6.29 6.74
N LYS A 72 -6.90 -5.47 7.67
CA LYS A 72 -7.27 -4.08 7.35
C LYS A 72 -6.02 -3.29 6.93
N PRO A 73 -6.04 -2.60 5.77
CA PRO A 73 -4.96 -1.70 5.42
C PRO A 73 -5.01 -0.45 6.31
N TYR A 74 -3.84 0.03 6.70
CA TYR A 74 -3.62 1.33 7.35
C TYR A 74 -2.70 2.15 6.46
N TYR A 75 -2.60 3.45 6.73
CA TYR A 75 -1.45 4.23 6.29
C TYR A 75 -0.60 4.60 7.52
N ALA A 76 0.72 4.69 7.36
CA ALA A 76 1.59 5.13 8.45
C ALA A 76 2.03 6.56 8.20
N ARG A 77 2.01 7.42 9.23
CA ARG A 77 2.54 8.78 9.10
C ARG A 77 3.16 9.27 10.40
N TRP A 78 4.21 10.05 10.30
CA TRP A 78 4.86 10.78 11.40
C TRP A 78 5.38 12.14 10.90
N ARG A 79 6.13 12.87 11.72
CA ARG A 79 6.55 14.25 11.41
C ARG A 79 7.33 14.37 10.09
N ASN A 80 8.21 13.41 9.82
CA ASN A 80 9.18 13.46 8.71
C ASN A 80 9.08 12.22 7.80
N GLY A 81 7.91 11.60 7.70
CA GLY A 81 7.74 10.43 6.85
C GLY A 81 6.34 9.86 6.85
N GLU A 82 6.09 9.06 5.83
CA GLU A 82 4.83 8.40 5.54
C GLU A 82 5.12 7.05 4.86
N VAL A 83 4.17 6.13 4.96
CA VAL A 83 4.07 4.94 4.12
C VAL A 83 2.62 4.87 3.67
N ASP A 84 2.40 4.73 2.37
CA ASP A 84 1.06 4.78 1.79
C ASP A 84 0.15 3.70 2.35
N MET A 85 0.64 2.46 2.41
CA MET A 85 -0.11 1.33 2.96
C MET A 85 0.75 0.45 3.86
N VAL A 86 0.18 0.06 4.99
CA VAL A 86 0.72 -0.94 5.92
C VAL A 86 -0.37 -1.95 6.21
N THR A 87 -0.07 -3.23 5.99
CA THR A 87 -0.93 -4.34 6.41
C THR A 87 -0.40 -4.91 7.71
N MET A 88 -1.30 -5.42 8.56
CA MET A 88 -0.98 -5.89 9.90
C MET A 88 -1.48 -7.32 10.08
N SER A 89 -0.78 -8.16 10.85
CA SER A 89 -1.23 -9.52 11.20
C SER A 89 -2.48 -9.53 12.07
N SER A 90 -2.61 -8.48 12.88
CA SER A 90 -3.79 -8.18 13.67
C SER A 90 -3.81 -6.66 13.91
N PRO A 91 -4.99 -6.04 14.06
CA PRO A 91 -5.12 -4.60 14.18
C PRO A 91 -4.22 -3.98 15.28
N GLY A 92 -3.12 -3.33 14.87
CA GLY A 92 -2.20 -2.62 15.78
C GLY A 92 -1.16 -3.49 16.49
N ILE A 93 -0.96 -4.74 16.05
CA ILE A 93 0.04 -5.65 16.62
C ILE A 93 1.36 -5.56 15.84
N ASN A 94 1.52 -6.34 14.76
CA ASN A 94 2.75 -6.39 13.97
C ASN A 94 2.45 -6.07 12.50
N PRO A 95 3.18 -5.13 11.89
CA PRO A 95 3.10 -4.93 10.45
C PRO A 95 3.66 -6.16 9.74
N ILE A 96 2.98 -6.61 8.68
CA ILE A 96 3.39 -7.76 7.85
C ILE A 96 3.86 -7.33 6.47
N ALA A 97 3.35 -6.20 5.96
CA ALA A 97 3.88 -5.57 4.77
C ALA A 97 3.79 -4.04 4.88
N ALA A 98 4.72 -3.38 4.20
CA ALA A 98 4.71 -1.95 3.96
C ALA A 98 4.87 -1.70 2.47
N ILE A 99 3.99 -0.86 1.92
CA ILE A 99 3.84 -0.64 0.49
C ILE A 99 3.87 0.87 0.24
N GLU A 100 4.78 1.30 -0.63
CA GLU A 100 4.78 2.63 -1.23
C GLU A 100 4.16 2.56 -2.62
N ILE A 101 3.24 3.46 -2.96
CA ILE A 101 2.52 3.40 -4.25
C ILE A 101 2.89 4.63 -5.09
N LYS A 102 3.68 4.43 -6.15
CA LYS A 102 4.12 5.52 -7.03
C LYS A 102 3.59 5.35 -8.44
N TRP A 103 3.10 6.46 -9.01
CA TRP A 103 2.89 6.60 -10.45
C TRP A 103 4.14 7.18 -11.13
N SER A 104 5.30 6.59 -10.83
CA SER A 104 6.60 6.98 -11.36
C SER A 104 7.62 5.86 -11.20
N ASP A 105 8.60 5.78 -12.10
CA ASP A 105 9.75 4.87 -11.99
C ASP A 105 10.96 5.53 -11.29
N ARG A 106 10.84 6.80 -10.86
CA ARG A 106 11.90 7.54 -10.14
C ARG A 106 12.47 6.83 -8.90
N PRO A 107 11.68 6.11 -8.07
CA PRO A 107 12.20 5.38 -6.91
C PRO A 107 13.34 4.39 -7.20
N LEU A 108 13.43 3.89 -8.45
CA LEU A 108 14.50 3.00 -8.87
C LEU A 108 15.85 3.72 -9.00
N LYS A 109 15.84 5.03 -9.22
CA LYS A 109 17.07 5.83 -9.38
C LYS A 109 17.35 6.72 -8.18
N ASP A 110 16.31 7.05 -7.42
CA ASP A 110 16.37 7.96 -6.29
C ASP A 110 15.73 7.32 -5.05
N PRO A 111 16.53 6.68 -4.18
CA PRO A 111 16.04 6.04 -2.96
C PRO A 111 15.40 7.02 -1.97
N SER A 112 15.62 8.33 -2.11
CA SER A 112 14.99 9.33 -1.22
C SER A 112 13.47 9.35 -1.38
N GLU A 113 12.95 8.97 -2.55
CA GLU A 113 11.52 8.84 -2.84
C GLU A 113 10.82 7.77 -1.99
N ILE A 114 11.58 6.80 -1.46
CA ILE A 114 11.08 5.70 -0.62
C ILE A 114 11.70 5.71 0.79
N LYS A 115 12.24 6.86 1.21
CA LYS A 115 12.86 6.99 2.54
C LYS A 115 11.89 6.64 3.67
N GLY A 116 10.62 7.03 3.56
CA GLY A 116 9.59 6.71 4.54
C GLY A 116 9.42 5.20 4.72
N LEU A 117 9.34 4.46 3.62
CA LEU A 117 9.28 3.00 3.60
C LEU A 117 10.52 2.38 4.27
N LEU A 118 11.73 2.84 3.91
CA LEU A 118 12.99 2.36 4.48
C LEU A 118 13.08 2.60 6.00
N ASP A 119 12.71 3.81 6.45
CA ASP A 119 12.73 4.22 7.85
C ASP A 119 11.71 3.44 8.69
N PHE A 120 10.52 3.21 8.14
CA PHE A 120 9.47 2.42 8.78
C PHE A 120 9.86 0.95 8.87
N ALA A 121 10.47 0.40 7.81
CA ALA A 121 10.93 -0.96 7.76
C ALA A 121 11.99 -1.26 8.82
N GLU A 122 12.96 -0.36 8.97
CA GLU A 122 13.98 -0.43 10.02
C GLU A 122 13.33 -0.42 11.41
N LYS A 123 12.44 0.54 11.65
CA LYS A 123 11.86 0.76 12.98
C LYS A 123 11.03 -0.43 13.46
N ASN A 124 10.38 -1.13 12.54
CA ASN A 124 9.47 -2.23 12.83
C ASN A 124 10.05 -3.62 12.48
N LYS A 125 11.35 -3.70 12.16
CA LYS A 125 12.04 -4.96 11.80
C LYS A 125 11.36 -5.73 10.66
N LEU A 126 10.73 -5.00 9.73
CA LEU A 126 9.99 -5.60 8.62
C LEU A 126 10.90 -6.33 7.62
N ALA A 127 12.19 -5.96 7.55
CA ALA A 127 13.14 -6.64 6.69
C ALA A 127 13.32 -8.12 7.04
N ASP A 128 13.12 -8.47 8.31
CA ASP A 128 13.29 -9.84 8.80
C ASP A 128 11.96 -10.61 8.87
N LEU A 129 10.82 -9.91 8.90
CA LEU A 129 9.52 -10.47 9.30
C LEU A 129 8.38 -10.22 8.30
N GLY A 130 8.64 -9.48 7.22
CA GLY A 130 7.57 -9.00 6.35
C GLY A 130 8.03 -8.62 4.94
N SER A 131 7.07 -8.08 4.18
CA SER A 131 7.28 -7.69 2.79
C SER A 131 7.41 -6.18 2.63
N LEU A 132 8.39 -5.74 1.83
CA LEU A 132 8.55 -4.34 1.42
C LEU A 132 8.33 -4.22 -0.09
N ILE A 133 7.35 -3.42 -0.47
CA ILE A 133 6.94 -3.27 -1.86
C ILE A 133 6.94 -1.80 -2.23
N CYS A 134 7.43 -1.47 -3.42
CA CYS A 134 7.24 -0.17 -4.03
C CYS A 134 6.57 -0.35 -5.39
N CYS A 135 5.35 0.13 -5.55
CA CYS A 135 4.73 0.18 -6.86
C CYS A 135 5.40 1.26 -7.71
N THR A 136 5.50 1.02 -9.01
CA THR A 136 6.10 1.91 -10.00
C THR A 136 5.10 2.21 -11.12
N LEU A 137 5.51 3.02 -12.09
CA LEU A 137 4.71 3.26 -13.29
C LEU A 137 4.77 2.06 -14.23
N SER A 138 5.97 1.54 -14.52
CA SER A 138 6.16 0.57 -15.61
C SER A 138 7.24 -0.49 -15.36
N LYS A 139 7.95 -0.44 -14.23
CA LYS A 139 9.16 -1.24 -14.04
C LYS A 139 9.02 -2.31 -12.98
N PHE A 140 9.51 -3.49 -13.32
CA PHE A 140 9.82 -4.58 -12.41
C PHE A 140 11.28 -4.47 -11.99
N ASP A 141 11.56 -4.56 -10.69
CA ASP A 141 12.93 -4.56 -10.20
C ASP A 141 13.03 -5.15 -8.78
N PHE A 142 14.25 -5.34 -8.33
CA PHE A 142 14.58 -5.75 -6.97
C PHE A 142 15.79 -4.96 -6.48
N HIS A 143 15.64 -4.22 -5.38
CA HIS A 143 16.76 -3.50 -4.78
C HIS A 143 16.95 -3.95 -3.34
N GLN A 144 18.22 -4.06 -2.94
CA GLN A 144 18.61 -4.36 -1.56
C GLN A 144 19.27 -3.14 -0.92
N TYR A 145 18.72 -2.71 0.22
CA TYR A 145 19.23 -1.61 1.04
C TYR A 145 19.63 -2.15 2.42
N GLY A 146 20.88 -2.60 2.54
CA GLY A 146 21.33 -3.35 3.71
C GLY A 146 20.59 -4.68 3.83
N LYS A 147 19.81 -4.86 4.91
CA LYS A 147 18.94 -6.04 5.09
C LYS A 147 17.57 -5.93 4.40
N LYS A 148 17.18 -4.72 3.97
CA LYS A 148 15.85 -4.44 3.42
C LYS A 148 15.82 -4.85 1.95
N LYS A 149 15.05 -5.88 1.64
CA LYS A 149 14.76 -6.32 0.28
C LYS A 149 13.47 -5.65 -0.20
N ILE A 150 13.53 -4.83 -1.24
CA ILE A 150 12.36 -4.13 -1.79
C ILE A 150 12.07 -4.66 -3.18
N LEU A 151 10.83 -5.10 -3.35
CA LEU A 151 10.31 -5.53 -4.64
C LEU A 151 9.61 -4.36 -5.33
N PHE A 152 9.95 -4.14 -6.60
CA PHE A 152 9.33 -3.12 -7.43
C PHE A 152 8.47 -3.77 -8.49
N PHE A 153 7.23 -3.30 -8.61
CA PHE A 153 6.26 -3.78 -9.60
C PHE A 153 5.47 -2.62 -10.17
N PRO A 154 5.07 -2.64 -11.45
CA PRO A 154 4.09 -1.68 -11.96
C PRO A 154 2.81 -1.74 -11.12
N THR A 155 2.23 -0.59 -10.81
CA THR A 155 1.01 -0.53 -9.99
C THR A 155 -0.13 -1.37 -10.58
N SER A 156 -0.26 -1.37 -11.92
CA SER A 156 -1.24 -2.20 -12.64
C SER A 156 -1.04 -3.70 -12.40
N PHE A 157 0.20 -4.17 -12.38
CA PHE A 157 0.53 -5.57 -12.11
C PHE A 157 0.27 -5.93 -10.64
N PHE A 158 0.57 -5.02 -9.71
CA PHE A 158 0.26 -5.24 -8.31
C PHE A 158 -1.25 -5.35 -8.06
N CYS A 159 -2.07 -4.49 -8.69
CA CYS A 159 -3.53 -4.63 -8.67
C CYS A 159 -3.99 -5.97 -9.25
N PHE A 160 -3.39 -6.44 -10.35
CA PHE A 160 -3.70 -7.76 -10.91
C PHE A 160 -3.41 -8.89 -9.91
N ILE A 161 -2.23 -8.88 -9.26
CA ILE A 161 -1.90 -9.87 -8.22
C ILE A 161 -2.91 -9.79 -7.09
N LEU A 162 -3.16 -8.61 -6.53
CA LEU A 162 -4.11 -8.45 -5.42
C LEU A 162 -5.50 -8.97 -5.80
N GLY A 163 -5.97 -8.66 -7.00
CA GLY A 163 -7.24 -9.17 -7.53
C GLY A 163 -7.30 -10.69 -7.63
N GLN A 164 -6.19 -11.35 -7.99
CA GLN A 164 -6.13 -12.82 -8.00
C GLN A 164 -6.00 -13.38 -6.58
N SER A 165 -5.02 -12.91 -5.81
CA SER A 165 -4.64 -13.47 -4.52
C SER A 165 -5.69 -13.31 -3.44
N LEU A 166 -6.40 -12.18 -3.43
CA LEU A 166 -7.44 -11.91 -2.44
C LEU A 166 -8.74 -12.68 -2.72
N ASN A 167 -8.95 -13.10 -3.97
CA ASN A 167 -10.11 -13.89 -4.39
C ASN A 167 -9.85 -15.41 -4.35
N SER A 168 -8.59 -15.85 -4.33
CA SER A 168 -8.22 -17.26 -4.23
C SER A 168 -7.79 -17.63 -2.81
N ARG A 169 -8.48 -18.57 -2.16
CA ARG A 169 -8.01 -19.18 -0.88
C ARG A 169 -6.59 -19.77 -1.01
N GLU A 170 -6.25 -20.28 -2.19
CA GLU A 170 -5.00 -21.04 -2.47
C GLU A 170 -3.75 -20.16 -2.59
N PHE A 171 -3.87 -18.88 -2.98
CA PHE A 171 -2.70 -18.01 -3.18
C PHE A 171 -2.27 -17.29 -1.90
N LYS A 172 -3.16 -17.15 -0.90
CA LYS A 172 -2.79 -16.69 0.46
C LYS A 172 -1.71 -17.57 1.08
N GLU A 173 -1.72 -18.86 0.77
CA GLU A 173 -0.68 -19.82 1.18
C GLU A 173 0.58 -19.76 0.29
N GLY A 174 0.45 -19.28 -0.95
CA GLY A 174 1.53 -19.23 -1.94
C GLY A 174 2.51 -18.06 -1.77
N LEU A 175 2.03 -16.88 -1.35
CA LEU A 175 2.90 -15.71 -1.11
C LEU A 175 3.82 -15.91 0.11
N VAL A 176 3.36 -16.64 1.12
CA VAL A 176 4.19 -17.05 2.26
C VAL A 176 5.29 -18.02 1.79
N LYS A 177 4.95 -18.98 0.92
CA LYS A 177 5.92 -19.94 0.36
C LYS A 177 6.96 -19.34 -0.59
N PHE A 178 6.68 -18.19 -1.22
CA PHE A 178 7.68 -17.48 -2.02
C PHE A 178 8.76 -16.83 -1.15
N HIS A 179 8.44 -16.52 0.12
CA HIS A 179 9.42 -16.05 1.11
C HIS A 179 10.34 -17.18 1.60
N ASP A 180 9.82 -18.42 1.64
CA ASP A 180 10.55 -19.60 2.14
C ASP A 180 11.34 -20.37 1.07
N SER A 181 11.31 -19.94 -0.20
CA SER A 181 11.91 -20.71 -1.31
C SER A 181 13.13 -20.09 -1.98
N LYS A 182 13.69 -18.96 -1.49
CA LYS A 182 15.03 -18.47 -1.89
C LYS A 182 15.76 -17.66 -0.81
#